data_AF-A0AB36K8M0-F1
#
_entry.id   AF-A0AB36K8M0-F1
#
_cell.length_a   1.000
_cell.length_b   1.000
_cell.length_c   1.000
_cell.angle_alpha   90.00
_cell.angle_beta   90.00
_cell.angle_gamma   90.00
#
_symmetry.space_group_name_H-M   'P 1'
#
loop_
_entity.id
_entity.type
_entity.pdbx_description
1 polymer ?
#
loop_
_entity_poly.entity_id
_entity_poly.type
_entity_poly.pdbx_seq_one_letter_code
_entity_poly.pdbx_strand_id
1 'polypeptide(L)'
;MDIDKIIENRKARESRNNRPFATFMEMYLATEKAQREVAELRASTETQETILKSHVINIVTAVEVYYRDILDAIFKMCAPSSFENKLKKLHDKSYKIDELVAMYAKGIHPLELIASNHSFQNTNNIDKVFTIVTEKPFLKQVRNMKWRIADKPESESEVTHEDITALQDLFEYRHTLIHNPNQSLKAPIKDIEKQINSALGVVMASDLILSQYVNDNIEPEPEKE
;
A
#
# COMPACT_ATOMS: atom_id res chain seq x y z
N MET A 1 -6.37 18.30 -12.67
CA MET A 1 -5.90 16.92 -12.86
C MET A 1 -4.41 16.95 -13.13
N ASP A 2 -3.64 16.00 -12.59
CA ASP A 2 -2.20 15.91 -12.85
C ASP A 2 -1.93 14.73 -13.80
N ILE A 3 -1.93 15.01 -15.10
CA ILE A 3 -1.76 14.00 -16.16
C ILE A 3 -0.37 13.40 -16.13
N ASP A 4 0.66 14.21 -15.90
CA ASP A 4 2.04 13.76 -15.90
C ASP A 4 2.27 12.76 -14.75
N LYS A 5 1.74 13.05 -13.56
CA LYS A 5 1.76 12.11 -12.44
C LYS A 5 1.06 10.78 -12.73
N ILE A 6 -0.04 10.78 -13.48
CA ILE A 6 -0.74 9.54 -13.88
C ILE A 6 0.14 8.72 -14.81
N ILE A 7 0.79 9.36 -15.78
CA ILE A 7 1.71 8.70 -16.72
C ILE A 7 2.93 8.15 -15.99
N GLU A 8 3.50 8.90 -15.05
CA GLU A 8 4.61 8.44 -14.21
C GLU A 8 4.21 7.24 -13.36
N ASN A 9 3.04 7.27 -12.72
CA ASN A 9 2.51 6.13 -11.96
C ASN A 9 2.32 4.90 -12.84
N ARG A 10 1.81 5.06 -14.07
CA ARG A 10 1.64 3.96 -15.04
C ARG A 10 2.99 3.31 -15.35
N LYS A 11 3.99 4.10 -15.75
CA LYS A 11 5.34 3.61 -16.05
C LYS A 11 6.00 2.93 -14.85
N ALA A 12 5.86 3.52 -13.66
CA ALA A 12 6.37 2.94 -12.43
C ALA A 12 5.73 1.57 -12.16
N ARG A 13 4.43 1.43 -12.40
CA ARG A 13 3.73 0.14 -12.23
C ARG A 13 4.18 -0.92 -13.24
N GLU A 14 4.35 -0.54 -14.51
CA GLU A 14 4.84 -1.45 -15.55
C GLU A 14 6.24 -2.01 -15.26
N SER A 15 7.04 -1.31 -14.45
CA SER A 15 8.36 -1.78 -14.01
C SER A 15 8.34 -2.75 -12.81
N ARG A 16 7.18 -2.97 -12.20
CA ARG A 16 7.03 -3.73 -10.94
C ARG A 16 6.39 -5.10 -11.19
N ASN A 17 6.37 -5.94 -10.15
CA ASN A 17 5.69 -7.22 -10.19
C ASN A 17 4.17 -7.01 -10.36
N ASN A 18 3.54 -7.85 -11.21
CA ASN A 18 2.09 -7.81 -11.43
C ASN A 18 1.28 -8.12 -10.16
N ARG A 19 1.88 -8.75 -9.15
CA ARG A 19 1.28 -8.96 -7.84
C ARG A 19 1.71 -7.84 -6.87
N PRO A 20 0.77 -6.97 -6.40
CA PRO A 20 1.10 -5.86 -5.51
C PRO A 20 1.86 -6.28 -4.25
N PHE A 21 1.47 -7.40 -3.63
CA PHE A 21 2.13 -7.91 -2.42
C PHE A 21 3.56 -8.39 -2.69
N ALA A 22 3.84 -8.97 -3.85
CA ALA A 22 5.20 -9.38 -4.21
C ALA A 22 6.13 -8.16 -4.33
N THR A 23 5.66 -7.10 -4.99
CA THR A 23 6.36 -5.81 -5.07
C THR A 23 6.64 -5.23 -3.68
N PHE A 24 5.65 -5.26 -2.79
CA PHE A 24 5.82 -4.81 -1.39
C PHE A 24 6.91 -5.61 -0.67
N MET A 25 6.85 -6.95 -0.77
CA MET A 25 7.82 -7.84 -0.13
C MET A 25 9.24 -7.68 -0.69
N GLU A 26 9.40 -7.46 -1.99
CA GLU A 26 10.69 -7.18 -2.61
C GLU A 26 11.33 -5.91 -2.00
N MET A 27 10.56 -4.83 -1.86
CA MET A 27 11.02 -3.58 -1.24
C MET A 27 11.32 -3.74 0.26
N TYR A 28 10.45 -4.47 0.97
CA TYR A 28 10.62 -4.76 2.39
C TYR A 28 11.90 -5.54 2.64
N LEU A 29 12.08 -6.69 1.98
CA LEU A 29 13.22 -7.59 2.18
C LEU A 29 14.54 -6.95 1.75
N ALA A 30 14.56 -6.16 0.68
CA ALA A 30 15.77 -5.48 0.24
C ALA A 30 16.32 -4.52 1.32
N THR A 31 15.43 -3.78 1.98
CA THR A 31 15.81 -2.78 2.98
C THR A 31 16.03 -3.39 4.36
N GLU A 32 15.29 -4.43 4.71
CA GLU A 32 15.54 -5.25 5.90
C GLU A 32 16.92 -5.92 5.81
N LYS A 33 17.26 -6.50 4.66
CA LYS A 33 18.58 -7.12 4.43
C LYS A 33 19.71 -6.11 4.63
N ALA A 34 19.59 -4.92 4.05
CA ALA A 34 20.59 -3.86 4.24
C ALA A 34 20.76 -3.48 5.72
N GLN A 35 19.66 -3.42 6.48
CA GLN A 35 19.71 -3.14 7.90
C GLN A 35 20.42 -4.23 8.71
N ARG A 36 20.14 -5.51 8.39
CA ARG A 36 20.81 -6.66 9.02
C ARG A 36 22.32 -6.66 8.71
N GLU A 37 22.70 -6.46 7.46
CA GLU A 37 24.12 -6.39 7.05
C GLU A 37 24.88 -5.30 7.80
N VAL A 38 24.29 -4.11 7.94
CA VAL A 38 24.91 -2.98 8.65
C VAL A 38 25.07 -3.28 10.15
N ALA A 39 24.12 -3.99 10.75
CA ALA A 39 24.21 -4.44 12.14
C ALA A 39 25.31 -5.52 12.32
N GLU A 40 25.40 -6.49 11.40
CA GLU A 40 26.41 -7.55 11.40
C GLU A 40 27.83 -7.01 11.23
N LEU A 41 28.00 -6.00 10.38
CA LEU A 41 29.27 -5.28 10.18
C LEU A 41 29.67 -4.42 11.39
N ARG A 42 28.82 -4.33 12.43
CA ARG A 42 29.02 -3.48 13.61
C ARG A 42 29.32 -2.03 13.21
N ALA A 43 28.62 -1.54 12.20
CA ALA A 43 28.75 -0.16 11.75
C ALA A 43 28.47 0.82 12.89
N SER A 44 28.93 2.07 12.75
CA SER A 44 28.67 3.10 13.75
C SER A 44 27.16 3.28 13.99
N THR A 45 26.79 3.73 15.19
CA THR A 45 25.39 4.04 15.53
C THR A 45 24.78 5.00 14.50
N GLU A 46 25.51 6.03 14.09
CA GLU A 46 25.08 6.99 13.06
C GLU A 46 24.77 6.33 11.71
N THR A 47 25.57 5.36 11.30
CA THR A 47 25.33 4.58 10.07
C THR A 47 24.07 3.73 10.21
N GLN A 48 23.92 3.03 11.34
CA GLN A 48 22.72 2.23 11.63
C GLN A 48 21.45 3.08 11.65
N GLU A 49 21.49 4.25 12.29
CA GLU A 49 20.37 5.19 12.31
C GLU A 49 20.01 5.69 10.91
N THR A 50 21.00 6.02 10.09
CA THR A 50 20.79 6.50 8.72
C THR A 50 20.11 5.45 7.85
N ILE A 51 20.54 4.19 7.99
CA ILE A 51 19.95 3.06 7.26
C ILE A 51 18.54 2.77 7.76
N LEU A 52 18.30 2.81 9.07
CA LEU A 52 16.96 2.65 9.64
C LEU A 52 15.98 3.73 9.17
N LYS A 53 16.40 5.00 9.12
CA LYS A 53 15.58 6.09 8.56
C LYS A 53 15.23 5.82 7.10
N SER A 54 16.19 5.35 6.32
CA SER A 54 15.97 4.98 4.92
C SER A 54 15.01 3.79 4.80
N HIS A 55 15.13 2.80 5.70
CA HIS A 55 14.21 1.67 5.78
C HIS A 55 12.78 2.15 6.07
N VAL A 56 12.57 3.02 7.07
CA VAL A 56 11.25 3.62 7.36
C VAL A 56 10.65 4.31 6.13
N ILE A 57 11.42 5.15 5.44
CA ILE A 57 10.95 5.86 4.23
C ILE A 57 10.54 4.86 3.15
N ASN A 58 11.35 3.83 2.92
CA ASN A 58 11.08 2.83 1.89
C ASN A 58 9.89 1.94 2.23
N ILE A 59 9.73 1.52 3.50
CA ILE A 59 8.57 0.73 3.94
C ILE A 59 7.29 1.54 3.79
N VAL A 60 7.24 2.78 4.26
CA VAL A 60 6.06 3.63 4.10
C VAL A 60 5.72 3.83 2.62
N THR A 61 6.74 4.03 1.79
CA THR A 61 6.55 4.13 0.33
C THR A 61 6.01 2.83 -0.26
N ALA A 62 6.52 1.67 0.18
CA ALA A 62 6.05 0.35 -0.26
C ALA A 62 4.58 0.11 0.15
N VAL A 63 4.18 0.52 1.35
CA VAL A 63 2.78 0.48 1.80
C VAL A 63 1.89 1.33 0.91
N GLU A 64 2.29 2.57 0.62
CA GLU A 64 1.53 3.47 -0.27
C GLU A 64 1.36 2.89 -1.68
N VAL A 65 2.44 2.31 -2.22
CA VAL A 65 2.44 1.65 -3.53
C VAL A 65 1.52 0.44 -3.55
N TYR A 66 1.62 -0.42 -2.52
CA TYR A 66 0.80 -1.61 -2.38
C TYR A 66 -0.70 -1.28 -2.46
N TYR A 67 -1.18 -0.34 -1.63
CA TYR A 67 -2.61 0.02 -1.62
C TYR A 67 -3.07 0.68 -2.91
N ARG A 68 -2.20 1.44 -3.58
CA ARG A 68 -2.52 2.01 -4.90
C ARG A 68 -2.63 0.94 -5.98
N ASP A 69 -1.72 -0.02 -5.97
CA ASP A 69 -1.67 -1.06 -6.98
C ASP A 69 -2.76 -2.12 -6.79
N ILE A 70 -3.12 -2.46 -5.56
CA ILE A 70 -4.25 -3.37 -5.32
C ILE A 70 -5.60 -2.73 -5.68
N LEU A 71 -5.76 -1.41 -5.48
CA LEU A 71 -6.95 -0.70 -5.96
C LEU A 71 -7.03 -0.72 -7.50
N ASP A 72 -5.90 -0.53 -8.18
CA ASP A 72 -5.84 -0.65 -9.64
C ASP A 72 -6.11 -2.08 -10.12
N ALA A 73 -5.59 -3.09 -9.42
CA ALA A 73 -5.85 -4.49 -9.72
C ALA A 73 -7.35 -4.80 -9.60
N ILE A 74 -8.04 -4.30 -8.57
CA ILE A 74 -9.50 -4.40 -8.45
C ILE A 74 -10.19 -3.82 -9.69
N PHE A 75 -9.81 -2.63 -10.13
CA PHE A 75 -10.40 -2.00 -11.31
C PHE A 75 -10.14 -2.73 -12.63
N LYS A 76 -9.05 -3.49 -12.72
CA LYS A 76 -8.66 -4.22 -13.94
C LYS A 76 -9.18 -5.65 -13.99
N MET A 77 -9.32 -6.30 -12.84
CA MET A 77 -9.59 -7.74 -12.76
C MET A 77 -11.03 -8.03 -12.37
N CYS A 78 -11.67 -7.16 -11.58
CA CYS A 78 -13.04 -7.39 -11.15
C CYS A 78 -14.04 -6.96 -12.23
N ALA A 79 -15.17 -7.65 -12.30
CA ALA A 79 -16.29 -7.24 -13.14
C ALA A 79 -16.74 -5.80 -12.78
N PRO A 80 -17.03 -4.93 -13.76
CA PRO A 80 -17.42 -3.54 -13.49
C PRO A 80 -18.60 -3.39 -12.53
N SER A 81 -19.55 -4.32 -12.58
CA SER A 81 -20.72 -4.37 -11.69
C SER A 81 -20.35 -4.44 -10.20
N SER A 82 -19.16 -4.93 -9.86
CA SER A 82 -18.67 -5.02 -8.48
C SER A 82 -18.24 -3.66 -7.89
N PHE A 83 -17.98 -2.64 -8.71
CA PHE A 83 -17.48 -1.35 -8.24
C PHE A 83 -18.07 -0.09 -8.89
N GLU A 84 -18.84 -0.21 -9.97
CA GLU A 84 -19.35 0.95 -10.71
C GLU A 84 -20.19 1.89 -9.84
N ASN A 85 -21.09 1.33 -9.01
CA ASN A 85 -21.90 2.09 -8.05
C ASN A 85 -21.07 2.73 -6.91
N LYS A 86 -19.81 2.32 -6.74
CA LYS A 86 -18.86 2.84 -5.73
C LYS A 86 -17.99 3.96 -6.29
N LEU A 87 -17.84 4.06 -7.62
CA LEU A 87 -16.95 5.03 -8.27
C LEU A 87 -17.27 6.48 -7.89
N LYS A 88 -18.55 6.85 -7.80
CA LYS A 88 -18.95 8.20 -7.36
C LYS A 88 -18.49 8.49 -5.92
N LYS A 89 -18.57 7.52 -5.01
CA LYS A 89 -18.10 7.68 -3.63
C LYS A 89 -16.57 7.78 -3.54
N LEU A 90 -15.87 7.08 -4.43
CA LEU A 90 -14.40 7.15 -4.54
C LEU A 90 -13.97 8.48 -5.18
N HIS A 91 -14.74 8.98 -6.14
CA HIS A 91 -14.33 10.05 -7.01
C HIS A 91 -15.50 10.92 -7.50
N ASP A 92 -15.90 11.91 -6.70
CA ASP A 92 -16.95 12.89 -7.04
C ASP A 92 -16.34 14.23 -7.46
N LYS A 93 -15.46 14.23 -8.47
CA LYS A 93 -14.85 15.45 -9.00
C LYS A 93 -15.34 15.74 -10.42
N SER A 94 -15.50 17.02 -10.72
CA SER A 94 -15.72 17.51 -12.08
C SER A 94 -14.39 17.86 -12.76
N TYR A 95 -14.36 17.72 -14.08
CA TYR A 95 -13.20 17.99 -14.92
C TYR A 95 -13.55 18.98 -16.03
N LYS A 96 -12.59 19.79 -16.42
CA LYS A 96 -12.74 20.69 -17.58
C LYS A 96 -12.62 19.92 -18.89
N ILE A 97 -13.11 20.49 -19.99
CA ILE A 97 -13.07 19.83 -21.31
C ILE A 97 -11.64 19.62 -21.80
N ASP A 98 -10.75 20.59 -21.62
CA ASP A 98 -9.32 20.50 -21.98
C ASP A 98 -8.60 19.38 -21.23
N GLU A 99 -8.94 19.20 -19.95
CA GLU A 99 -8.49 18.08 -19.13
C GLU A 99 -8.92 16.71 -19.70
N LEU A 100 -10.19 16.57 -20.11
CA LEU A 100 -10.73 15.34 -20.70
C LEU A 100 -10.11 15.04 -22.07
N VAL A 101 -9.91 16.07 -22.91
CA VAL A 101 -9.22 15.95 -24.20
C VAL A 101 -7.79 15.47 -24.00
N ALA A 102 -7.09 15.98 -22.99
CA ALA A 102 -5.72 15.57 -22.70
C ALA A 102 -5.64 14.12 -22.17
N MET A 103 -6.59 13.66 -21.35
CA MET A 103 -6.70 12.24 -20.98
C MET A 103 -6.89 11.34 -22.20
N TYR A 104 -7.82 11.71 -23.08
CA TYR A 104 -8.09 10.96 -24.31
C TYR A 104 -6.84 10.88 -25.19
N ALA A 105 -6.17 12.01 -25.42
CA ALA A 105 -4.95 12.08 -26.23
C ALA A 105 -3.78 11.25 -25.67
N LYS A 106 -3.76 11.00 -24.35
CA LYS A 106 -2.73 10.19 -23.67
C LYS A 106 -3.17 8.76 -23.37
N GLY A 107 -4.38 8.37 -23.79
CA GLY A 107 -4.94 7.04 -23.52
C GLY A 107 -5.03 6.75 -22.02
N ILE A 108 -5.46 7.73 -21.21
CA ILE A 108 -5.64 7.55 -19.77
C ILE A 108 -7.04 7.01 -19.50
N HIS A 109 -7.13 5.80 -18.95
CA HIS A 109 -8.40 5.23 -18.53
C HIS A 109 -8.95 5.98 -17.30
N PRO A 110 -10.26 6.28 -17.21
CA PRO A 110 -10.83 6.96 -16.04
C PRO A 110 -10.55 6.27 -14.71
N LEU A 111 -10.47 4.94 -14.69
CA LEU A 111 -10.13 4.19 -13.47
C LEU A 111 -8.67 4.40 -13.02
N GLU A 112 -7.74 4.63 -13.96
CA GLU A 112 -6.34 4.97 -13.62
C GLU A 112 -6.27 6.35 -12.93
N LEU A 113 -7.11 7.29 -13.38
CA LEU A 113 -7.26 8.60 -12.77
C LEU A 113 -7.79 8.48 -11.33
N ILE A 114 -8.80 7.64 -11.10
CA ILE A 114 -9.34 7.41 -9.76
C ILE A 114 -8.27 6.82 -8.85
N ALA A 115 -7.62 5.73 -9.27
CA ALA A 115 -6.56 5.08 -8.50
C ALA A 115 -5.39 6.03 -8.18
N SER A 116 -5.00 6.89 -9.13
CA SER A 116 -3.90 7.86 -8.96
C SER A 116 -4.23 9.05 -8.05
N ASN A 117 -5.52 9.35 -7.86
CA ASN A 117 -5.97 10.48 -7.04
C ASN A 117 -6.09 10.16 -5.55
N HIS A 118 -6.07 8.88 -5.16
CA HIS A 118 -6.09 8.49 -3.76
C HIS A 118 -4.68 8.52 -3.15
N SER A 119 -4.56 9.16 -1.98
CA SER A 119 -3.36 9.15 -1.16
C SER A 119 -3.52 8.10 -0.06
N PHE A 120 -2.56 7.17 0.03
CA PHE A 120 -2.51 6.12 1.05
C PHE A 120 -1.46 6.42 2.13
N GLN A 121 -1.31 7.70 2.47
CA GLN A 121 -0.31 8.22 3.42
C GLN A 121 -0.76 8.22 4.89
N ASN A 122 -1.90 7.61 5.19
CA ASN A 122 -2.42 7.43 6.55
C ASN A 122 -3.45 6.31 6.57
N THR A 123 -3.68 5.74 7.76
CA THR A 123 -4.61 4.61 7.95
C THR A 123 -6.06 5.00 7.69
N ASN A 124 -6.46 6.25 7.98
CA ASN A 124 -7.82 6.74 7.73
C ASN A 124 -8.19 6.72 6.24
N ASN A 125 -7.28 7.13 5.36
CA ASN A 125 -7.51 7.11 3.92
C ASN A 125 -7.57 5.68 3.37
N ILE A 126 -6.70 4.80 3.86
CA ILE A 126 -6.74 3.37 3.55
C ILE A 126 -8.12 2.81 3.95
N ASP A 127 -8.54 3.02 5.19
CA ASP A 127 -9.82 2.52 5.70
C ASP A 127 -11.00 3.07 4.88
N LYS A 128 -11.01 4.38 4.61
CA LYS A 128 -12.06 5.04 3.84
C LYS A 128 -12.21 4.44 2.44
N VAL A 129 -11.11 4.31 1.70
CA VAL A 129 -11.13 3.81 0.32
C VAL A 129 -11.61 2.36 0.29
N PHE A 130 -11.01 1.50 1.11
CA PHE A 130 -11.34 0.07 1.06
C PHE A 130 -12.64 -0.28 1.79
N THR A 131 -13.14 0.57 2.69
CA THR A 131 -14.51 0.46 3.21
C THR A 131 -15.54 0.76 2.12
N ILE A 132 -15.27 1.73 1.24
CA ILE A 132 -16.13 1.99 0.08
C ILE A 132 -16.10 0.79 -0.87
N VAL A 133 -14.91 0.27 -1.19
CA VAL A 133 -14.75 -0.87 -2.12
C VAL A 133 -15.41 -2.14 -1.58
N THR A 134 -15.13 -2.51 -0.33
CA THR A 134 -15.61 -3.78 0.26
C THR A 134 -16.98 -3.67 0.93
N GLU A 135 -17.53 -2.46 1.04
CA GLU A 135 -18.79 -2.11 1.71
C GLU A 135 -18.86 -2.54 3.18
N LYS A 136 -17.70 -2.79 3.79
CA LYS A 136 -17.53 -3.23 5.18
C LYS A 136 -16.38 -2.44 5.81
N PRO A 137 -16.40 -2.14 7.12
CA PRO A 137 -15.33 -1.38 7.77
C PRO A 137 -13.98 -2.10 7.60
N PHE A 138 -13.09 -1.56 6.77
CA PHE A 138 -11.95 -2.30 6.23
C PHE A 138 -10.90 -2.63 7.30
N LEU A 139 -10.41 -1.65 8.06
CA LEU A 139 -9.44 -1.89 9.11
C LEU A 139 -9.99 -2.74 10.25
N LYS A 140 -11.32 -2.74 10.44
CA LYS A 140 -11.97 -3.69 11.36
C LYS A 140 -11.87 -5.13 10.85
N GLN A 141 -12.02 -5.35 9.54
CA GLN A 141 -11.80 -6.66 8.92
C GLN A 141 -10.33 -7.08 9.05
N VAL A 142 -9.40 -6.17 8.75
CA VAL A 142 -7.95 -6.40 8.90
C VAL A 142 -7.61 -6.84 10.32
N ARG A 143 -8.08 -6.12 11.35
CA ARG A 143 -7.85 -6.46 12.76
C ARG A 143 -8.46 -7.81 13.18
N ASN A 144 -9.59 -8.18 12.58
CA ASN A 144 -10.27 -9.43 12.90
C ASN A 144 -9.72 -10.62 12.10
N MET A 145 -8.77 -10.39 11.18
CA MET A 145 -8.15 -11.44 10.39
C MET A 145 -7.17 -12.21 11.25
N LYS A 146 -7.33 -13.54 11.23
CA LYS A 146 -6.41 -14.51 11.83
C LYS A 146 -5.86 -15.39 10.73
N TRP A 147 -4.55 -15.57 10.70
CA TRP A 147 -3.90 -16.43 9.71
C TRP A 147 -2.81 -17.28 10.35
N ARG A 148 -2.39 -18.32 9.63
CA ARG A 148 -1.32 -19.22 10.03
C ARG A 148 -0.31 -19.31 8.92
N ILE A 149 0.95 -19.37 9.29
CA ILE A 149 2.03 -19.63 8.34
C ILE A 149 2.12 -21.15 8.19
N ALA A 150 2.14 -21.64 6.96
CA ALA A 150 2.10 -23.09 6.67
C ALA A 150 3.20 -23.88 7.40
N ASP A 151 4.38 -23.28 7.56
CA ASP A 151 5.53 -23.88 8.23
C ASP A 151 5.45 -23.83 9.76
N LYS A 152 4.48 -23.12 10.33
CA LYS A 152 4.22 -23.01 11.79
C LYS A 152 2.72 -22.98 12.08
N PRO A 153 1.99 -24.07 11.78
CA PRO A 153 0.53 -24.11 11.85
C PRO A 153 -0.03 -23.93 13.27
N GLU A 154 0.78 -24.15 14.30
CA GLU A 154 0.45 -23.92 15.70
C GLU A 154 0.43 -22.44 16.10
N SER A 155 1.04 -21.56 15.30
CA SER A 155 1.08 -20.12 15.55
C SER A 155 -0.01 -19.39 14.76
N GLU A 156 -1.04 -18.93 15.45
CA GLU A 156 -2.02 -18.02 14.90
C GLU A 156 -1.51 -16.58 15.01
N SER A 157 -1.42 -15.91 13.88
CA SER A 157 -1.07 -14.49 13.78
C SER A 157 -2.33 -13.66 13.59
N GLU A 158 -2.37 -12.48 14.20
CA GLU A 158 -3.45 -11.52 14.07
C GLU A 158 -2.90 -10.10 14.06
N VAL A 159 -3.65 -9.17 13.47
CA VAL A 159 -3.36 -7.73 13.53
C VAL A 159 -4.10 -7.13 14.72
N THR A 160 -3.38 -6.47 15.61
CA THR A 160 -3.93 -5.79 16.79
C THR A 160 -4.29 -4.33 16.49
N HIS A 161 -4.92 -3.65 17.44
CA HIS A 161 -5.15 -2.21 17.30
C HIS A 161 -3.83 -1.43 17.34
N GLU A 162 -2.90 -1.89 18.17
CA GLU A 162 -1.55 -1.37 18.32
C GLU A 162 -0.77 -1.43 17.01
N ASP A 163 -0.98 -2.47 16.19
CA ASP A 163 -0.32 -2.59 14.88
C ASP A 163 -0.82 -1.54 13.88
N ILE A 164 -2.12 -1.22 13.91
CA ILE A 164 -2.71 -0.16 13.08
C ILE A 164 -2.21 1.22 13.53
N THR A 165 -2.12 1.44 14.84
CA THR A 165 -1.56 2.67 15.41
C THR A 165 -0.07 2.79 15.04
N ALA A 166 0.69 1.72 15.13
CA ALA A 166 2.10 1.69 14.73
C ALA A 166 2.30 2.04 13.25
N LEU A 167 1.40 1.58 12.36
CA LEU A 167 1.43 1.98 10.95
C LEU A 167 1.14 3.47 10.79
N GLN A 168 0.18 4.03 11.55
CA GLN A 168 -0.08 5.47 11.55
C GLN A 168 1.14 6.27 12.02
N ASP A 169 1.81 5.83 13.08
CA ASP A 169 3.01 6.45 13.61
C ASP A 169 4.16 6.44 12.57
N LEU A 170 4.28 5.36 11.78
CA LEU A 170 5.28 5.30 10.70
C LEU A 170 5.02 6.32 9.60
N PHE A 171 3.76 6.53 9.22
CA PHE A 171 3.42 7.58 8.25
C PHE A 171 3.87 8.96 8.74
N GLU A 172 3.59 9.28 10.00
CA GLU A 172 4.00 10.53 10.63
C GLU A 172 5.51 10.63 10.79
N TYR A 173 6.17 9.51 11.07
CA TYR A 173 7.61 9.48 11.19
C TYR A 173 8.29 9.70 9.84
N ARG A 174 7.86 9.03 8.77
CA ARG A 174 8.32 9.27 7.40
C ARG A 174 8.11 10.72 6.98
N HIS A 175 6.96 11.31 7.29
CA HIS A 175 6.70 12.73 7.02
C HIS A 175 7.75 13.61 7.72
N THR A 176 8.03 13.34 8.99
CA THR A 176 9.07 14.06 9.73
C THR A 176 10.45 13.90 9.09
N LEU A 177 10.85 12.68 8.74
CA LEU A 177 12.18 12.38 8.18
C LEU A 177 12.44 13.08 6.85
N ILE A 178 11.41 13.23 6.01
CA ILE A 178 11.56 13.93 4.73
C ILE A 178 11.76 15.43 4.89
N HIS A 179 11.11 16.03 5.89
CA HIS A 179 11.27 17.45 6.18
C HIS A 179 12.51 17.74 7.03
N ASN A 180 12.96 16.77 7.86
CA ASN A 180 14.07 16.91 8.78
C ASN A 180 14.99 15.67 8.75
N PRO A 181 15.75 15.43 7.65
CA PRO A 181 16.51 14.19 7.48
C PRO A 181 17.63 13.99 8.53
N ASN A 182 18.17 15.09 9.03
CA ASN A 182 19.24 15.10 10.04
C ASN A 182 18.72 14.92 11.48
N GLN A 183 17.40 14.86 11.69
CA GLN A 183 16.84 14.67 13.02
C GLN A 183 17.23 13.30 13.58
N SER A 184 17.70 13.24 14.83
CA SER A 184 17.97 11.97 15.52
C SER A 184 16.70 11.10 15.63
N LEU A 185 16.88 9.80 15.88
CA LEU A 185 15.74 8.90 16.08
C LEU A 185 14.83 9.41 17.21
N LYS A 186 13.51 9.35 16.98
CA LYS A 186 12.51 9.74 17.99
C LYS A 186 12.27 8.67 19.06
N ALA A 187 12.72 7.45 18.80
CA ALA A 187 12.50 6.28 19.63
C ALA A 187 13.71 5.33 19.52
N PRO A 188 13.89 4.40 20.48
CA PRO A 188 14.83 3.31 20.35
C PRO A 188 14.65 2.53 19.04
N ILE A 189 15.76 2.08 18.44
CA ILE A 189 15.77 1.30 17.18
C ILE A 189 14.74 0.15 17.20
N LYS A 190 14.70 -0.61 18.31
CA LYS A 190 13.79 -1.75 18.48
C LYS A 190 12.32 -1.39 18.36
N ASP A 191 11.93 -0.20 18.81
CA ASP A 191 10.54 0.25 18.77
C ASP A 191 10.15 0.58 17.33
N ILE A 192 11.06 1.21 16.57
CA ILE A 192 10.86 1.49 15.14
C ILE A 192 10.81 0.18 14.35
N GLU A 193 11.69 -0.78 14.63
CA GLU A 193 11.67 -2.10 14.01
C GLU A 193 10.36 -2.85 14.30
N LYS A 194 9.84 -2.74 15.53
CA LYS A 194 8.52 -3.29 15.87
C LYS A 194 7.42 -2.63 15.03
N GLN A 195 7.43 -1.30 14.89
CA GLN A 195 6.46 -0.60 14.04
C GLN A 195 6.53 -1.06 12.58
N ILE A 196 7.74 -1.28 12.05
CA ILE A 196 7.94 -1.80 10.69
C ILE A 196 7.33 -3.20 10.54
N ASN A 197 7.51 -4.07 11.53
CA ASN A 197 6.89 -5.39 11.54
C ASN A 197 5.37 -5.33 11.64
N SER A 198 4.82 -4.39 12.42
CA SER A 198 3.39 -4.12 12.46
C SER A 198 2.85 -3.70 11.08
N ALA A 199 3.58 -2.85 10.34
CA ALA A 199 3.19 -2.46 8.98
C ALA A 199 3.14 -3.66 8.02
N LEU A 200 4.13 -4.57 8.09
CA LEU A 200 4.12 -5.83 7.35
C LEU A 200 2.87 -6.66 7.67
N GLY A 201 2.54 -6.83 8.95
CA GLY A 201 1.34 -7.57 9.38
C GLY A 201 0.04 -6.96 8.84
N VAL A 202 -0.10 -5.63 8.90
CA VAL A 202 -1.26 -4.91 8.35
C VAL A 202 -1.39 -5.09 6.84
N VAL A 203 -0.29 -4.97 6.08
CA VAL A 203 -0.30 -5.18 4.63
C VAL A 203 -0.63 -6.63 4.27
N MET A 204 -0.07 -7.60 4.99
CA MET A 204 -0.35 -9.02 4.76
C MET A 204 -1.83 -9.37 5.00
N ALA A 205 -2.40 -8.93 6.12
CA ALA A 205 -3.82 -9.14 6.40
C ALA A 205 -4.72 -8.43 5.38
N SER A 206 -4.32 -7.24 4.93
CA SER A 206 -5.01 -6.52 3.86
C SER A 206 -4.96 -7.27 2.53
N ASP A 207 -3.82 -7.87 2.19
CA ASP A 207 -3.65 -8.64 0.95
C ASP A 207 -4.53 -9.89 0.93
N LEU A 208 -4.64 -10.60 2.05
CA LEU A 208 -5.55 -11.73 2.17
C LEU A 208 -7.02 -11.31 1.93
N ILE A 209 -7.45 -10.19 2.54
CA ILE A 209 -8.81 -9.67 2.38
C ILE A 209 -9.08 -9.20 0.95
N LEU A 210 -8.17 -8.40 0.39
CA LEU A 210 -8.36 -7.76 -0.90
C LEU A 210 -8.16 -8.74 -2.06
N SER A 211 -7.24 -9.70 -1.93
CA SER A 211 -7.10 -10.79 -2.90
C SER A 211 -8.34 -11.68 -2.91
N GLN A 212 -8.93 -11.97 -1.75
CA GLN A 212 -10.22 -12.67 -1.69
C GLN A 212 -11.32 -11.86 -2.37
N TYR A 213 -11.41 -10.56 -2.10
CA TYR A 213 -12.36 -9.67 -2.77
C TYR A 213 -12.18 -9.70 -4.30
N VAL A 214 -10.93 -9.65 -4.79
CA VAL A 214 -10.65 -9.76 -6.22
C VAL A 214 -11.17 -11.10 -6.74
N ASN A 215 -10.75 -12.22 -6.15
CA ASN A 215 -11.14 -13.56 -6.59
C ASN A 215 -12.67 -13.77 -6.63
N ASP A 216 -13.38 -13.24 -5.64
CA ASP A 216 -14.85 -13.33 -5.56
C ASP A 216 -15.58 -12.50 -6.63
N ASN A 217 -14.88 -11.56 -7.27
CA ASN A 217 -15.45 -10.60 -8.21
C ASN A 217 -14.74 -10.60 -9.57
N ILE A 218 -13.83 -11.54 -9.85
CA ILE A 218 -13.15 -11.64 -11.15
C ILE A 218 -14.20 -11.73 -12.26
N GLU A 219 -13.99 -10.94 -13.31
CA GLU A 219 -14.79 -11.05 -14.52
C GLU A 219 -14.56 -12.44 -15.15
N PRO A 220 -15.60 -13.30 -15.27
CA PRO A 220 -15.42 -14.58 -15.94
C PRO A 220 -14.95 -14.35 -17.38
N GLU A 221 -13.94 -15.09 -17.83
CA GLU A 221 -13.50 -15.01 -19.22
C GLU A 221 -14.72 -15.23 -20.13
N PRO A 222 -14.94 -14.39 -21.16
CA PRO A 222 -16.01 -14.65 -22.11
C PRO A 222 -15.78 -16.03 -22.71
N GLU A 223 -16.81 -16.89 -22.67
CA GLU A 223 -16.77 -18.17 -23.37
C GLU A 223 -16.35 -17.89 -24.82
N LYS A 224 -15.25 -18.52 -25.24
CA LYS A 224 -14.79 -18.42 -26.62
C LYS A 224 -15.86 -19.07 -27.50
N GLU A 225 -16.69 -18.24 -28.13
CA GLU A 225 -17.57 -18.65 -29.25
C GLU A 225 -16.75 -19.16 -30.44
#